data_AF-A0A6N7C0X8-F1
#
_entry.id   AF-A0A6N7C0X8-F1
#
_cell.length_a   1.000
_cell.length_b   1.000
_cell.length_c   1.000
_cell.angle_alpha   90.00
_cell.angle_beta   90.00
_cell.angle_gamma   90.00
#
_symmetry.space_group_name_H-M   'P 1'
#
loop_
_entity.id
_entity.type
_entity.pdbx_description
1 polymer ?
#
loop_
_entity_poly.entity_id
_entity_poly.type
_entity_poly.pdbx_seq_one_letter_code
_entity_poly.pdbx_strand_id
1 'polypeptide(L)' 'MATITGRAKRYDGLPIDYVLIFRWKDGKCLGKSIPNNAGNWLYKYDTNMIVGITYVADGCEPITHGPYEFVVQV' A
#
# COMPACT_ATOMS: atom_id res chain seq x y z
N MET A 1 7.26 -13.21 8.87
CA MET A 1 6.42 -12.06 8.52
C MET A 1 7.29 -10.99 7.91
N ALA A 2 6.89 -10.44 6.77
CA ALA A 2 7.60 -9.34 6.12
C ALA A 2 6.77 -8.05 6.20
N THR A 3 7.40 -6.90 5.94
CA THR A 3 6.75 -5.58 6.02
C THR A 3 6.98 -4.82 4.73
N ILE A 4 5.90 -4.28 4.15
CA ILE A 4 5.95 -3.29 3.08
C ILE A 4 5.78 -1.93 3.72
N THR A 5 6.58 -0.97 3.31
CA THR A 5 6.51 0.41 3.78
C THR A 5 6.48 1.35 2.60
N GLY A 6 5.86 2.50 2.78
CA GLY A 6 5.92 3.57 1.80
C GLY A 6 5.58 4.91 2.42
N ARG A 7 5.62 5.94 1.59
CA ARG A 7 5.22 7.29 1.96
C ARG A 7 4.38 7.90 0.85
N ALA A 8 3.23 8.45 1.20
CA ALA A 8 2.35 9.12 0.26
C ALA A 8 1.66 10.32 0.90
N LYS A 9 1.60 11.43 0.17
CA LYS A 9 0.95 12.68 0.55
C LYS A 9 0.16 13.21 -0.63
N ARG A 10 -0.89 13.96 -0.33
CA ARG A 10 -1.63 14.76 -1.31
C ARG A 10 -0.80 15.99 -1.71
N TYR A 11 -1.26 16.71 -2.73
CA TYR A 11 -0.59 17.93 -3.22
C TYR A 11 -0.49 19.03 -2.16
N ASP A 12 -1.41 19.06 -1.19
CA ASP A 12 -1.46 20.02 -0.08
C ASP A 12 -0.50 19.66 1.07
N GLY A 13 0.24 18.56 0.95
CA GLY A 13 1.20 18.11 1.96
C GLY A 13 0.58 17.32 3.12
N LEU A 14 -0.74 17.12 3.15
CA LEU A 14 -1.40 16.23 4.10
C LEU A 14 -1.21 14.76 3.66
N PRO A 15 -1.20 13.80 4.61
CA PRO A 15 -1.20 12.39 4.24
C PRO A 15 -2.43 12.05 3.40
N ILE A 16 -2.28 11.06 2.53
CA ILE A 16 -3.44 10.42 1.89
C ILE A 16 -4.28 9.70 2.96
N ASP A 17 -5.55 9.39 2.65
CA ASP A 17 -6.47 8.85 3.65
C ASP A 17 -6.12 7.41 4.04
N TYR A 18 -5.82 6.57 3.05
CA TYR A 18 -5.39 5.20 3.28
C TYR A 18 -4.73 4.57 2.05
N VAL A 19 -4.09 3.44 2.29
CA VAL A 19 -3.50 2.55 1.31
C VAL A 19 -4.22 1.22 1.36
N LEU A 20 -4.64 0.70 0.21
CA LEU A 20 -5.15 -0.65 0.08
C LEU A 20 -4.09 -1.57 -0.52
N ILE A 21 -3.98 -2.77 0.03
CA ILE A 21 -3.06 -3.80 -0.44
C ILE A 21 -3.93 -4.92 -1.02
N PHE A 22 -3.70 -5.24 -2.29
CA PHE A 22 -4.41 -6.28 -3.01
C PHE A 22 -3.47 -7.38 -3.44
N ARG A 23 -3.90 -8.63 -3.41
CA ARG A 23 -3.18 -9.70 -4.07
C ARG A 23 -3.31 -9.49 -5.58
N TRP A 24 -2.17 -9.42 -6.27
CA TRP A 24 -2.14 -9.08 -7.69
C TRP A 24 -2.86 -10.11 -8.57
N LYS A 25 -2.72 -11.39 -8.23
CA LYS A 25 -3.24 -12.51 -9.03
C LYS A 25 -4.76 -12.52 -9.19
N ASP A 26 -5.49 -12.20 -8.12
CA ASP A 26 -6.95 -12.36 -8.05
C ASP A 26 -7.68 -11.07 -7.64
N GLY A 27 -6.94 -9.97 -7.43
CA GLY A 27 -7.51 -8.70 -6.96
C GLY A 27 -8.05 -8.76 -5.53
N LYS A 28 -7.79 -9.83 -4.77
CA LYS A 28 -8.31 -9.96 -3.41
C LYS A 28 -7.73 -8.87 -2.52
N CYS A 29 -8.59 -8.04 -1.91
CA CYS A 29 -8.17 -7.10 -0.89
C CYS A 29 -7.61 -7.87 0.31
N LEU A 30 -6.34 -7.59 0.63
CA LEU A 30 -5.62 -8.20 1.75
C LEU A 30 -5.75 -7.36 3.01
N GLY A 31 -5.72 -6.03 2.86
CA GLY A 31 -5.87 -5.14 4.00
C GLY A 31 -5.72 -3.66 3.64
N LYS A 32 -5.83 -2.85 4.70
CA LYS A 32 -5.73 -1.39 4.65
C LYS A 32 -4.63 -0.92 5.60
N SER A 33 -3.86 0.08 5.18
CA SER A 33 -2.94 0.83 6.02
C SER A 33 -3.32 2.31 6.05
N ILE A 34 -3.19 2.94 7.21
CA ILE A 34 -3.47 4.37 7.40
C ILE A 34 -2.12 5.07 7.60
N PRO A 35 -1.73 6.00 6.72
CA PRO A 35 -0.50 6.76 6.92
C PRO A 35 -0.55 7.64 8.17
N ASN A 36 0.61 7.87 8.78
CA ASN A 36 0.74 8.87 9.84
C ASN A 36 0.80 10.30 9.26
N ASN A 37 0.93 11.32 10.12
CA ASN A 37 1.01 12.74 9.70
C ASN A 37 2.17 13.05 8.74
N ALA A 38 3.23 12.23 8.73
CA ALA A 38 4.34 12.37 7.78
C ALA A 38 4.05 11.72 6.41
N GLY A 39 2.91 11.03 6.27
CA GLY A 39 2.53 10.23 5.10
C GLY A 39 3.12 8.83 5.10
N ASN A 40 3.81 8.41 6.17
CA ASN A 40 4.44 7.10 6.23
C ASN A 40 3.39 6.04 6.59
N TRP A 41 3.38 4.93 5.87
CA TRP A 41 2.50 3.80 6.10
C TRP A 41 3.28 2.49 6.05
N LEU A 42 2.73 1.46 6.68
CA LEU A 42 3.29 0.11 6.65
C LEU A 42 2.21 -0.96 6.64
N TYR A 43 2.51 -2.13 6.08
CA TYR A 43 1.63 -3.28 6.09
C TYR A 43 2.44 -4.56 6.32
N LYS A 44 2.01 -5.37 7.29
CA LYS A 44 2.61 -6.68 7.59
C LYS A 44 1.86 -7.75 6.80
N TYR A 45 2.59 -8.67 6.19
CA TYR A 45 2.01 -9.72 5.34
C TYR A 45 2.79 -11.03 5.46
N ASP A 46 2.12 -12.10 5.07
CA ASP A 46 2.72 -13.42 4.92
C ASP A 46 3.60 -13.45 3.67
N THR A 47 4.74 -14.11 3.78
CA THR A 47 5.82 -14.05 2.79
C THR A 47 5.42 -14.70 1.47
N ASN A 48 6.12 -14.37 0.37
CA ASN A 48 5.88 -14.92 -0.98
C ASN A 48 4.54 -14.49 -1.60
N MET A 49 4.26 -13.19 -1.59
CA MET A 49 3.07 -12.62 -2.24
C MET A 49 3.45 -11.57 -3.28
N ILE A 50 2.73 -11.59 -4.41
CA ILE A 50 2.72 -10.50 -5.39
C ILE A 50 1.51 -9.63 -5.08
N VAL A 51 1.73 -8.34 -4.89
CA VAL A 51 0.67 -7.41 -4.49
C VAL A 51 0.62 -6.15 -5.35
N GLY A 52 -0.59 -5.59 -5.45
CA GLY A 52 -0.84 -4.23 -5.89
C GLY A 52 -1.06 -3.32 -4.68
N ILE A 53 -0.64 -2.07 -4.81
CA ILE A 53 -0.78 -1.03 -3.78
C ILE A 53 -1.62 0.09 -4.37
N THR A 54 -2.75 0.41 -3.76
CA THR A 54 -3.61 1.51 -4.19
C THR A 54 -3.60 2.63 -3.17
N TYR A 55 -3.20 3.82 -3.61
CA TYR A 55 -3.25 5.04 -2.82
C TYR A 55 -4.62 5.70 -3.00
N VAL A 56 -5.29 6.01 -1.88
CA VAL A 56 -6.60 6.67 -1.89
C VAL A 56 -6.54 7.98 -1.12
N ALA A 57 -6.99 9.04 -1.77
CA ALA A 57 -7.13 10.37 -1.21
C ALA A 57 -8.45 10.97 -1.68
N ASP A 58 -9.17 11.62 -0.77
CA ASP A 58 -10.44 12.28 -1.04
C ASP A 58 -10.28 13.34 -2.13
N GLY A 59 -11.27 13.39 -3.04
CA GLY A 59 -11.24 14.26 -4.21
C GLY A 59 -10.24 13.88 -5.31
N CYS A 60 -9.57 12.73 -5.23
CA CYS A 60 -8.64 12.23 -6.24
C CYS A 60 -9.02 10.83 -6.74
N GLU A 61 -8.76 10.55 -8.01
CA GLU A 61 -8.86 9.18 -8.53
C GLU A 61 -7.81 8.28 -7.83
N PRO A 62 -8.18 7.05 -7.43
CA PRO A 62 -7.25 6.13 -6.78
C PRO A 62 -6.16 5.68 -7.75
N ILE A 63 -4.90 5.70 -7.29
CA ILE A 63 -3.75 5.31 -8.11
C ILE A 63 -3.24 3.96 -7.62
N THR A 64 -3.18 2.97 -8.53
CA THR A 64 -2.68 1.63 -8.23
C THR A 64 -1.31 1.41 -8.84
N HIS A 65 -0.37 0.93 -8.02
CA HIS A 65 0.97 0.53 -8.42
C HIS A 65 1.12 -1.00 -8.31
N GLY A 66 1.97 -1.58 -9.16
CA GLY A 66 2.34 -2.99 -9.12
C GLY A 66 2.64 -3.57 -10.51
N PRO A 67 2.92 -4.88 -10.58
CA PRO A 67 3.06 -5.80 -9.45
C PRO A 67 4.34 -5.54 -8.65
N TYR A 68 4.23 -5.65 -7.33
CA TYR A 68 5.41 -5.76 -6.46
C TYR A 68 5.56 -7.20 -5.99
N GLU A 69 6.73 -7.76 -6.24
CA GLU A 69 7.09 -9.08 -5.76
C GLU A 69 7.88 -8.94 -4.46
N PHE A 70 7.37 -9.55 -3.39
CA PHE A 70 8.04 -9.51 -2.10
C PHE A 70 8.41 -10.91 -1.63
N VAL A 71 9.64 -11.28 -1.97
CA VAL A 71 10.28 -12.54 -1.55
C VAL A 71 11.07 -12.29 -0.28
N VAL A 72 10.97 -13.19 0.71
CA VAL A 72 11.96 -13.20 1.80
C VAL A 72 13.24 -13.78 1.22
N GLN A 73 14.27 -12.95 1.11
CA GLN A 73 15.61 -13.46 0.86
C GLN A 73 16.03 -14.25 2.11
N VAL A 74 16.26 -15.54 1.92
CA VAL A 74 16.78 -16.47 2.94
C VAL A 74 18.30 -16.32 3.01
#